data_AF-A0A7Y5N8Z8-F1
#
_entry.id   AF-A0A7Y5N8Z8-F1
#
_cell.length_a   1.000
_cell.length_b   1.000
_cell.length_c   1.000
_cell.angle_alpha   90.00
_cell.angle_beta   90.00
_cell.angle_gamma   90.00
#
_symmetry.space_group_name_H-M   'P 1'
#
loop_
_entity.id
_entity.type
_entity.pdbx_description
1 polymer ?
#
loop_
_entity_poly.entity_id
_entity_poly.type
_entity_poly.pdbx_seq_one_letter_code
_entity_poly.pdbx_strand_id
1 'polypeptide(L)'
;MKPLLIALAVVIGVPLGAQESREVPRFADVNWGSSRSQTKAQVVAKGYTFAKQDDDGDLQFTGNYLGTPLRIVALFTPDNKLAKVFVHWLTPDDDCLAFYRRMKEALSNKYGDTSYDVRRFDSPYYEDDGYEEQAVRVGKGHIFATWSWPTQPDNQAAGLMISVEKNLTVELTYEPPEWEAESQRRQSKSVKDF
;
A
#
# COMPACT_ATOMS: atom_id res chain seq x y z
N MET A 1 61.57 25.69 -31.56
CA MET A 1 60.15 25.32 -31.71
C MET A 1 59.92 24.04 -30.92
N LYS A 2 59.17 24.11 -29.81
CA LYS A 2 58.74 22.97 -28.99
C LYS A 2 57.20 23.05 -28.90
N PRO A 3 56.45 21.95 -29.14
CA PRO A 3 55.00 22.03 -29.15
C PRO A 3 54.44 22.06 -27.73
N LEU A 4 53.45 22.94 -27.54
CA LEU A 4 52.63 23.08 -26.35
C LEU A 4 51.61 21.93 -26.32
N LEU A 5 51.65 21.10 -25.29
CA LEU A 5 50.62 20.09 -25.03
C LEU A 5 49.48 20.75 -24.22
N ILE A 6 48.34 20.97 -24.86
CA ILE A 6 47.11 21.38 -24.20
C ILE A 6 46.39 20.10 -23.75
N ALA A 7 46.35 19.86 -22.44
CA ALA A 7 45.54 18.80 -21.85
C ALA A 7 44.08 19.29 -21.77
N LEU A 8 43.19 18.66 -22.54
CA LEU A 8 41.75 18.90 -22.48
C LEU A 8 41.14 18.01 -21.39
N ALA A 9 40.80 18.60 -20.24
CA ALA A 9 40.04 17.92 -19.20
C ALA A 9 38.55 17.88 -19.58
N VAL A 10 38.06 16.71 -19.98
CA VAL A 10 36.62 16.47 -20.16
C VAL A 10 36.03 16.19 -18.78
N VAL A 11 35.33 17.17 -18.22
CA VAL A 11 34.47 16.97 -17.04
C VAL A 11 33.23 16.24 -17.51
N ILE A 12 33.18 14.92 -17.30
CA ILE A 12 31.97 14.13 -17.49
C ILE A 12 31.04 14.51 -16.35
N GLY A 13 30.08 15.41 -16.64
CA GLY A 13 28.97 15.68 -15.74
C GLY A 13 28.14 14.41 -15.61
N VAL A 14 28.29 13.69 -14.50
CA VAL A 14 27.32 12.66 -14.10
C VAL A 14 26.01 13.40 -13.85
N PRO A 15 24.91 13.09 -14.54
CA PRO A 15 23.63 13.63 -14.12
C PRO A 15 23.37 13.07 -12.72
N LEU A 16 23.45 13.94 -11.72
CA LEU A 16 22.83 13.72 -10.42
C LEU A 16 21.39 13.33 -10.73
N GLY A 17 21.07 12.05 -10.57
CA GLY A 17 19.73 11.54 -10.75
C GLY A 17 18.80 12.45 -9.97
N ALA A 18 17.96 13.19 -10.69
CA ALA A 18 16.90 13.96 -10.09
C ALA A 18 16.13 12.96 -9.24
N GLN A 19 16.21 13.11 -7.92
CA GLN A 19 15.35 12.42 -7.00
C GLN A 19 13.96 12.98 -7.28
N GLU A 20 13.26 12.37 -8.24
CA GLU A 20 11.86 12.67 -8.52
C GLU A 20 11.18 12.68 -7.17
N SER A 21 10.54 13.80 -6.83
CA SER A 21 9.71 13.87 -5.64
C SER A 21 8.68 12.76 -5.77
N ARG A 22 8.91 11.62 -5.12
CA ARG A 22 8.01 10.48 -5.20
C ARG A 22 6.71 10.93 -4.56
N GLU A 23 5.72 11.24 -5.38
CA GLU A 23 4.41 11.68 -4.93
C GLU A 23 3.84 10.61 -3.98
N VAL A 24 3.23 11.05 -2.89
CA VAL A 24 2.57 10.16 -1.92
C VAL A 24 1.59 9.27 -2.69
N PRO A 25 1.64 7.93 -2.52
CA PRO A 25 0.78 7.02 -3.27
C PRO A 25 -0.69 7.31 -2.99
N ARG A 26 -1.48 7.29 -4.07
CA ARG A 26 -2.94 7.43 -4.02
C ARG A 26 -3.59 6.21 -4.65
N PHE A 27 -4.71 5.79 -4.10
CA PHE A 27 -5.56 4.82 -4.75
C PHE A 27 -6.37 5.51 -5.86
N ALA A 28 -6.37 4.94 -7.07
CA ALA A 28 -7.23 5.41 -8.17
C ALA A 28 -7.10 6.91 -8.52
N ASP A 29 -5.95 7.53 -8.25
CA ASP A 29 -5.69 8.97 -8.36
C ASP A 29 -6.62 9.85 -7.50
N VAL A 30 -7.26 9.28 -6.48
CA VAL A 30 -8.12 10.00 -5.55
C VAL A 30 -7.25 10.77 -4.56
N ASN A 31 -7.45 12.07 -4.47
CA ASN A 31 -6.72 12.90 -3.51
C ASN A 31 -7.14 12.59 -2.09
N TRP A 32 -6.17 12.54 -1.18
CA TRP A 32 -6.44 12.55 0.25
C TRP A 32 -7.26 13.79 0.63
N GLY A 33 -8.19 13.62 1.57
CA GLY A 33 -9.13 14.69 1.92
C GLY A 33 -10.34 14.84 1.00
N SER A 34 -10.43 14.08 -0.11
CA SER A 34 -11.60 14.11 -1.00
C SER A 34 -12.87 13.68 -0.27
N SER A 35 -14.01 14.26 -0.66
CA SER A 35 -15.30 13.88 -0.09
C SER A 35 -15.77 12.50 -0.52
N ARG A 36 -16.72 11.90 0.23
CA ARG A 36 -17.34 10.62 -0.16
C ARG A 36 -17.87 10.63 -1.60
N SER A 37 -18.53 11.71 -2.02
CA SER A 37 -19.08 11.81 -3.38
C SER A 37 -17.99 11.91 -4.44
N GLN A 38 -16.91 12.68 -4.18
CA GLN A 38 -15.76 12.79 -5.07
C GLN A 38 -15.02 11.46 -5.20
N THR A 39 -14.69 10.83 -4.06
CA THR A 39 -14.05 9.52 -4.03
C THR A 39 -14.88 8.47 -4.76
N LYS A 40 -16.20 8.41 -4.50
CA LYS A 40 -17.10 7.49 -5.21
C LYS A 40 -17.08 7.70 -6.72
N ALA A 41 -17.18 8.95 -7.18
CA ALA A 41 -17.18 9.26 -8.60
C ALA A 41 -15.84 8.85 -9.27
N GLN A 42 -14.71 9.15 -8.63
CA GLN A 42 -13.38 8.82 -9.16
C GLN A 42 -13.11 7.32 -9.17
N VAL A 43 -13.45 6.60 -8.09
CA VAL A 43 -13.26 5.14 -8.01
C VAL A 43 -14.16 4.43 -9.02
N VAL A 44 -15.41 4.86 -9.21
CA VAL A 44 -16.28 4.34 -10.27
C VAL A 44 -15.74 4.64 -11.67
N ALA A 45 -15.20 5.84 -11.89
CA ALA A 45 -14.58 6.19 -13.17
C ALA A 45 -13.33 5.34 -13.51
N LYS A 46 -12.68 4.73 -12.51
CA LYS A 46 -11.61 3.73 -12.70
C LYS A 46 -12.12 2.30 -12.97
N GLY A 47 -13.44 2.10 -13.08
CA GLY A 47 -14.04 0.81 -13.45
C GLY A 47 -14.46 -0.07 -12.26
N TYR A 48 -14.39 0.44 -11.04
CA TYR A 48 -14.87 -0.27 -9.85
C TYR A 48 -16.38 -0.05 -9.65
N THR A 49 -17.04 -1.02 -9.04
CA THR A 49 -18.49 -0.96 -8.76
C THR A 49 -18.72 -0.56 -7.32
N PHE A 50 -19.50 0.50 -7.09
CA PHE A 50 -19.93 0.86 -5.74
C PHE A 50 -20.85 -0.23 -5.17
N ALA A 51 -20.51 -0.77 -4.01
CA ALA A 51 -21.27 -1.82 -3.35
C ALA A 51 -22.20 -1.24 -2.29
N LYS A 52 -21.65 -0.51 -1.30
CA LYS A 52 -22.42 0.10 -0.21
C LYS A 52 -21.65 1.20 0.50
N GLN A 53 -22.37 1.94 1.33
CA GLN A 53 -21.82 2.77 2.40
C GLN A 53 -22.25 2.13 3.73
N ASP A 54 -21.36 2.02 4.70
CA ASP A 54 -21.71 1.51 6.04
C ASP A 54 -22.11 2.64 7.01
N ASP A 55 -22.40 2.26 8.26
CA ASP A 55 -22.93 3.16 9.29
C ASP A 55 -21.92 4.21 9.75
N ASP A 56 -20.62 3.95 9.60
CA ASP A 56 -19.56 4.95 9.83
C ASP A 56 -19.35 5.87 8.61
N GLY A 57 -20.08 5.61 7.53
CA GLY A 57 -20.01 6.34 6.27
C GLY A 57 -18.82 5.93 5.41
N ASP A 58 -18.17 4.81 5.70
CA ASP A 58 -17.08 4.30 4.88
C ASP A 58 -17.65 3.66 3.60
N LEU A 59 -16.95 3.84 2.48
CA LEU A 59 -17.44 3.41 1.17
C LEU A 59 -16.80 2.09 0.77
N GLN A 60 -17.62 1.16 0.29
CA GLN A 60 -17.18 -0.15 -0.17
C GLN A 60 -17.42 -0.29 -1.67
N PHE A 61 -16.42 -0.82 -2.36
CA PHE A 61 -16.46 -1.10 -3.79
C PHE A 61 -16.04 -2.54 -4.06
N THR A 62 -16.42 -3.05 -5.22
CA THR A 62 -15.97 -4.33 -5.75
C THR A 62 -15.36 -4.15 -7.13
N GLY A 63 -14.52 -5.09 -7.52
CA GLY A 63 -13.93 -5.12 -8.85
C GLY A 63 -13.19 -6.41 -9.12
N ASN A 64 -12.40 -6.37 -10.18
CA ASN A 64 -11.51 -7.44 -10.57
C ASN A 64 -10.17 -6.84 -11.02
N TYR A 65 -9.07 -7.47 -10.64
CA TYR A 65 -7.73 -7.10 -11.10
C TYR A 65 -6.98 -8.36 -11.47
N LEU A 66 -6.52 -8.44 -12.72
CA LEU A 66 -5.82 -9.61 -13.28
C LEU A 66 -6.58 -10.94 -13.11
N GLY A 67 -7.91 -10.91 -13.20
CA GLY A 67 -8.76 -12.09 -12.99
C GLY A 67 -9.16 -12.33 -11.54
N THR A 68 -8.50 -11.69 -10.57
CA THR A 68 -8.77 -11.86 -9.14
C THR A 68 -9.84 -10.87 -8.65
N PRO A 69 -10.97 -11.35 -8.08
CA PRO A 69 -11.96 -10.48 -7.45
C PRO A 69 -11.35 -9.68 -6.30
N LEU A 70 -11.76 -8.44 -6.15
CA LEU A 70 -11.31 -7.59 -5.05
C LEU A 70 -12.43 -6.79 -4.42
N ARG A 71 -12.21 -6.41 -3.16
CA ARG A 71 -13.01 -5.44 -2.41
C ARG A 71 -12.14 -4.25 -2.06
N ILE A 72 -12.68 -3.05 -2.20
CA ILE A 72 -12.04 -1.81 -1.75
C ILE A 72 -12.87 -1.25 -0.61
N VAL A 73 -12.21 -0.78 0.44
CA VAL A 73 -12.83 -0.05 1.55
C VAL A 73 -12.12 1.29 1.68
N ALA A 74 -12.85 2.38 1.43
CA ALA A 74 -12.37 3.73 1.59
C ALA A 74 -12.92 4.30 2.90
N LEU A 75 -12.02 4.62 3.83
CA LEU A 75 -12.35 5.13 5.16
C LEU A 75 -12.38 6.66 5.14
N PHE A 76 -13.35 7.23 5.84
CA PHE A 76 -13.53 8.68 5.91
C PHE A 76 -13.47 9.18 7.35
N THR A 77 -12.97 10.40 7.52
CA THR A 77 -13.14 11.13 8.78
C THR A 77 -14.60 11.54 8.99
N PRO A 78 -15.00 11.92 10.22
CA PRO A 78 -16.33 12.49 10.48
C PRO A 78 -16.65 13.70 9.59
N ASP A 79 -15.64 14.50 9.24
CA ASP A 79 -15.75 15.69 8.38
C ASP A 79 -15.82 15.37 6.87
N ASN A 80 -16.11 14.11 6.51
CA ASN A 80 -16.28 13.68 5.13
C ASN A 80 -15.01 13.83 4.30
N LYS A 81 -13.86 13.40 4.83
CA LYS A 81 -12.56 13.44 4.15
C LYS A 81 -11.96 12.05 4.05
N LEU A 82 -11.51 11.64 2.86
CA LEU A 82 -10.85 10.35 2.66
C LEU A 82 -9.58 10.28 3.52
N ALA A 83 -9.48 9.23 4.34
CA ALA A 83 -8.44 9.05 5.35
C ALA A 83 -7.60 7.78 5.16
N LYS A 84 -8.11 6.73 4.52
CA LYS A 84 -7.38 5.48 4.24
C LYS A 84 -8.10 4.66 3.18
N VAL A 85 -7.35 3.84 2.45
CA VAL A 85 -7.95 2.86 1.53
C VAL A 85 -7.33 1.49 1.75
N PHE A 86 -8.20 0.49 1.91
CA PHE A 86 -7.85 -0.93 1.84
C PHE A 86 -8.27 -1.50 0.50
N VAL A 87 -7.43 -2.34 -0.08
CA VAL A 87 -7.72 -3.17 -1.25
C VAL A 87 -7.48 -4.61 -0.87
N HIS A 88 -8.52 -5.42 -0.84
CA HIS A 88 -8.47 -6.83 -0.48
C HIS A 88 -8.70 -7.68 -1.72
N TRP A 89 -7.68 -8.42 -2.17
CA TRP A 89 -7.85 -9.42 -3.22
C TRP A 89 -8.26 -10.75 -2.61
N LEU A 90 -9.41 -11.26 -3.08
CA LEU A 90 -9.95 -12.55 -2.68
C LEU A 90 -9.27 -13.64 -3.50
N THR A 91 -8.04 -13.97 -3.10
CA THR A 91 -7.23 -15.01 -3.75
C THR A 91 -7.71 -16.41 -3.36
N PRO A 92 -7.68 -17.39 -4.29
CA PRO A 92 -7.65 -18.79 -3.92
C PRO A 92 -6.50 -19.06 -2.94
N ASP A 93 -6.70 -19.97 -2.00
CA ASP A 93 -5.71 -20.25 -0.95
C ASP A 93 -4.33 -20.63 -1.52
N ASP A 94 -4.33 -21.46 -2.57
CA ASP A 94 -3.13 -21.98 -3.25
C ASP A 94 -2.43 -20.96 -4.16
N ASP A 95 -3.09 -19.85 -4.51
CA ASP A 95 -2.50 -18.74 -5.27
C ASP A 95 -2.13 -17.55 -4.37
N CYS A 96 -2.53 -17.53 -3.10
CA CYS A 96 -2.40 -16.36 -2.23
C CYS A 96 -0.95 -15.82 -2.14
N LEU A 97 0.02 -16.69 -1.82
CA LEU A 97 1.43 -16.29 -1.70
C LEU A 97 2.06 -15.94 -3.06
N ALA A 98 1.65 -16.63 -4.13
CA ALA A 98 2.10 -16.34 -5.48
C ALA A 98 1.56 -14.99 -5.99
N PHE A 99 0.30 -14.70 -5.72
CA PHE A 99 -0.33 -13.41 -5.99
C PHE A 99 0.34 -12.29 -5.20
N TYR A 100 0.61 -12.48 -3.90
CA TYR A 100 1.37 -11.52 -3.09
C TYR A 100 2.72 -11.18 -3.73
N ARG A 101 3.50 -12.19 -4.14
CA ARG A 101 4.81 -11.97 -4.78
C ARG A 101 4.70 -11.15 -6.07
N ARG A 102 3.75 -11.50 -6.95
CA ARG A 102 3.48 -10.75 -8.20
C ARG A 102 3.09 -9.30 -7.92
N MET A 103 2.24 -9.08 -6.92
CA MET A 103 1.81 -7.73 -6.55
C MET A 103 2.94 -6.92 -5.91
N LYS A 104 3.73 -7.53 -5.00
CA LYS A 104 4.91 -6.88 -4.43
C LYS A 104 5.89 -6.44 -5.52
N GLU A 105 6.18 -7.32 -6.48
CA GLU A 105 7.05 -7.00 -7.62
C GLU A 105 6.48 -5.84 -8.46
N ALA A 106 5.19 -5.86 -8.78
CA ALA A 106 4.54 -4.77 -9.51
C ALA A 106 4.60 -3.44 -8.75
N LEU A 107 4.43 -3.47 -7.43
CA LEU A 107 4.56 -2.29 -6.56
C LEU A 107 6.00 -1.80 -6.48
N SER A 108 6.98 -2.69 -6.37
CA SER A 108 8.40 -2.35 -6.38
C SER A 108 8.83 -1.72 -7.70
N ASN A 109 8.36 -2.25 -8.83
CA ASN A 109 8.61 -1.65 -10.14
C ASN A 109 8.02 -0.25 -10.26
N LYS A 110 6.90 0.04 -9.57
CA LYS A 110 6.24 1.35 -9.61
C LYS A 110 6.82 2.36 -8.62
N TYR A 111 7.15 1.93 -7.40
CA TYR A 111 7.48 2.82 -6.28
C TYR A 111 8.94 2.72 -5.81
N GLY A 112 9.72 1.80 -6.39
CA GLY A 112 11.08 1.47 -5.98
C GLY A 112 11.13 0.44 -4.86
N ASP A 113 12.28 0.33 -4.22
CA ASP A 113 12.51 -0.66 -3.16
C ASP A 113 11.62 -0.40 -1.93
N THR A 114 11.27 -1.50 -1.27
CA THR A 114 10.52 -1.49 -0.01
C THR A 114 11.37 -0.90 1.11
N SER A 115 10.76 -0.09 1.98
CA SER A 115 11.36 0.37 3.23
C SER A 115 11.51 -0.76 4.25
N TYR A 116 10.60 -1.74 4.22
CA TYR A 116 10.66 -2.95 5.04
C TYR A 116 10.04 -4.12 4.28
N ASP A 117 10.60 -5.32 4.42
CA ASP A 117 10.12 -6.56 3.79
C ASP A 117 10.28 -7.70 4.78
N VAL A 118 9.17 -8.32 5.15
CA VAL A 118 9.11 -9.39 6.13
C VAL A 118 8.53 -10.63 5.50
N ARG A 119 9.27 -11.72 5.64
CA ARG A 119 8.79 -13.09 5.48
C ARG A 119 9.34 -13.88 6.66
N ARG A 120 8.49 -14.12 7.66
CA ARG A 120 8.89 -14.70 8.95
C ARG A 120 7.91 -15.77 9.37
N PHE A 121 8.42 -16.92 9.77
CA PHE A 121 7.63 -18.04 10.25
C PHE A 121 8.04 -18.42 11.67
N ASP A 122 7.05 -18.52 12.55
CA ASP A 122 7.21 -18.95 13.93
C ASP A 122 7.18 -20.48 14.00
N SER A 123 8.04 -21.06 14.83
CA SER A 123 8.10 -22.51 15.08
C SER A 123 6.69 -23.11 15.35
N PRO A 124 6.34 -24.26 14.75
CA PRO A 124 7.22 -25.20 14.04
C PRO A 124 7.33 -24.97 12.52
N TYR A 125 6.92 -23.82 12.01
CA TYR A 125 6.94 -23.52 10.57
C TYR A 125 8.25 -22.84 10.16
N TYR A 126 8.67 -23.07 8.92
CA TYR A 126 9.89 -22.52 8.34
C TYR A 126 9.62 -22.05 6.90
N GLU A 127 10.50 -21.20 6.39
CA GLU A 127 10.43 -20.81 4.99
C GLU A 127 10.75 -22.01 4.08
N ASP A 128 9.95 -22.17 3.02
CA ASP A 128 10.05 -23.22 2.01
C ASP A 128 9.83 -24.66 2.56
N ASP A 129 9.09 -24.79 3.67
CA ASP A 129 8.69 -26.08 4.26
C ASP A 129 7.39 -26.67 3.68
N GLY A 130 6.67 -25.91 2.85
CA GLY A 130 5.40 -26.29 2.22
C GLY A 130 4.17 -26.12 3.12
N TYR A 131 4.31 -25.48 4.28
CA TYR A 131 3.25 -25.22 5.25
C TYR A 131 3.03 -23.71 5.48
N GLU A 132 3.53 -22.83 4.61
CA GLU A 132 3.51 -21.39 4.81
C GLU A 132 2.09 -20.82 4.87
N GLU A 133 1.17 -21.24 3.99
CA GLU A 133 -0.23 -20.83 4.05
C GLU A 133 -0.89 -21.27 5.36
N GLN A 134 -0.56 -22.46 5.85
CA GLN A 134 -1.03 -22.97 7.13
C GLN A 134 -0.47 -22.13 8.29
N ALA A 135 0.81 -21.76 8.22
CA ALA A 135 1.44 -20.89 9.20
C ALA A 135 0.73 -19.53 9.26
N VAL A 136 0.43 -18.91 8.12
CA VAL A 136 -0.32 -17.65 8.04
C VAL A 136 -1.70 -17.80 8.71
N ARG A 137 -2.46 -18.84 8.36
CA ARG A 137 -3.80 -19.08 8.94
C ARG A 137 -3.81 -19.17 10.45
N VAL A 138 -2.82 -19.83 11.03
CA VAL A 138 -2.71 -19.98 12.50
C VAL A 138 -1.99 -18.80 13.17
N GLY A 139 -1.68 -17.74 12.42
CA GLY A 139 -1.02 -16.53 12.92
C GLY A 139 0.46 -16.70 13.26
N LYS A 140 1.11 -17.72 12.68
CA LYS A 140 2.54 -18.01 12.82
C LYS A 140 3.34 -17.65 11.57
N GLY A 141 2.70 -17.32 10.45
CA GLY A 141 3.32 -16.77 9.25
C GLY A 141 3.04 -15.28 9.16
N HIS A 142 4.10 -14.48 9.01
CA HIS A 142 4.04 -13.03 8.92
C HIS A 142 4.68 -12.61 7.61
N ILE A 143 3.87 -12.09 6.69
CA ILE A 143 4.30 -11.75 5.34
C ILE A 143 3.75 -10.38 4.99
N PHE A 144 4.64 -9.39 4.87
CA PHE A 144 4.27 -8.04 4.47
C PHE A 144 5.47 -7.25 3.95
N ALA A 145 5.20 -6.21 3.17
CA ALA A 145 6.19 -5.24 2.76
C ALA A 145 5.61 -3.83 2.81
N THR A 146 6.46 -2.85 3.13
CA THR A 146 6.07 -1.44 3.23
C THR A 146 6.92 -0.56 2.33
N TRP A 147 6.30 0.52 1.86
CA TRP A 147 6.97 1.68 1.29
C TRP A 147 6.57 2.89 2.12
N SER A 148 7.54 3.71 2.47
CA SER A 148 7.33 4.91 3.27
C SER A 148 7.85 6.14 2.55
N TRP A 149 7.04 7.19 2.57
CA TRP A 149 7.41 8.50 2.05
C TRP A 149 7.46 9.48 3.21
N PRO A 150 8.67 9.98 3.57
CA PRO A 150 8.78 10.96 4.62
C PRO A 150 8.07 12.24 4.17
N THR A 151 7.15 12.73 4.99
CA THR A 151 6.55 14.05 4.78
C THR A 151 7.23 15.09 5.64
N GLN A 152 7.57 16.20 5.01
CA GLN A 152 8.09 17.38 5.68
C GLN A 152 6.92 18.33 5.96
N PRO A 153 6.90 19.06 7.09
CA PRO A 153 7.98 19.23 8.08
C PRO A 153 7.87 18.36 9.35
N ASP A 154 6.85 17.52 9.48
CA ASP A 154 6.47 16.84 10.73
C ASP A 154 7.01 15.41 10.88
N ASN A 155 7.75 14.92 9.87
CA ASN A 155 8.29 13.56 9.84
C ASN A 155 7.22 12.47 10.00
N GLN A 156 5.95 12.80 9.69
CA GLN A 156 4.94 11.79 9.45
C GLN A 156 5.31 11.03 8.17
N ALA A 157 4.81 9.81 8.02
CA ALA A 157 5.08 9.01 6.84
C ALA A 157 3.77 8.59 6.20
N ALA A 158 3.59 8.94 4.92
CA ALA A 158 2.61 8.24 4.13
C ALA A 158 3.10 6.80 3.91
N GLY A 159 2.18 5.86 3.96
CA GLY A 159 2.46 4.44 3.90
C GLY A 159 1.76 3.77 2.73
N LEU A 160 2.48 2.85 2.08
CA LEU A 160 1.89 1.79 1.31
C LEU A 160 2.33 0.48 1.95
N MET A 161 1.39 -0.40 2.29
CA MET A 161 1.70 -1.71 2.85
C MET A 161 0.97 -2.78 2.07
N ILE A 162 1.66 -3.84 1.68
CA ILE A 162 1.04 -5.08 1.20
C ILE A 162 1.26 -6.19 2.22
N SER A 163 0.22 -6.92 2.60
CA SER A 163 0.28 -8.02 3.57
C SER A 163 -0.53 -9.23 3.11
N VAL A 164 -0.26 -10.38 3.74
CA VAL A 164 -1.09 -11.57 3.66
C VAL A 164 -1.81 -11.77 4.99
N GLU A 165 -3.14 -11.73 4.94
CA GLU A 165 -4.00 -11.86 6.12
C GLU A 165 -4.25 -13.33 6.48
N LYS A 166 -4.68 -13.59 7.74
CA LYS A 166 -4.92 -14.95 8.26
C LYS A 166 -5.97 -15.74 7.46
N ASN A 167 -6.86 -15.06 6.76
CA ASN A 167 -7.86 -15.67 5.88
C ASN A 167 -7.36 -15.86 4.44
N LEU A 168 -6.03 -15.79 4.22
CA LEU A 168 -5.38 -15.90 2.90
C LEU A 168 -5.94 -14.90 1.87
N THR A 169 -6.18 -13.68 2.34
CA THR A 169 -6.46 -12.51 1.51
C THR A 169 -5.17 -11.70 1.40
N VAL A 170 -4.85 -11.23 0.20
CA VAL A 170 -3.80 -10.21 0.03
C VAL A 170 -4.42 -8.84 0.23
N GLU A 171 -3.88 -8.07 1.16
CA GLU A 171 -4.32 -6.71 1.46
C GLU A 171 -3.27 -5.71 0.98
N LEU A 172 -3.70 -4.66 0.28
CA LEU A 172 -2.90 -3.46 0.03
C LEU A 172 -3.57 -2.28 0.73
N THR A 173 -2.78 -1.61 1.54
CA THR A 173 -3.19 -0.49 2.37
C THR A 173 -2.48 0.78 1.92
N TYR A 174 -3.27 1.81 1.62
CA TYR A 174 -2.81 3.17 1.34
C TYR A 174 -3.11 4.07 2.54
N GLU A 175 -2.09 4.68 3.11
CA GLU A 175 -2.18 5.55 4.28
C GLU A 175 -1.60 6.93 3.99
N PRO A 176 -2.37 8.01 4.17
CA PRO A 176 -1.82 9.35 4.21
C PRO A 176 -1.09 9.59 5.54
N PRO A 177 -0.22 10.61 5.61
CA PRO A 177 0.47 10.97 6.84
C PRO A 177 -0.49 11.20 8.02
N GLU A 178 -1.64 11.83 7.77
CA GLU A 178 -2.63 12.20 8.79
C GLU A 178 -3.39 10.99 9.38
N TRP A 179 -3.12 9.76 8.93
CA TRP A 179 -3.83 8.55 9.37
C TRP A 179 -3.67 8.27 10.87
N GLU A 180 -2.51 8.54 11.47
CA GLU A 180 -2.23 8.19 12.87
C GLU A 180 -3.27 8.79 13.84
N ALA A 181 -3.59 10.08 13.67
CA ALA A 181 -4.59 10.75 14.51
C ALA A 181 -6.00 10.17 14.33
N GLU A 182 -6.39 9.82 13.10
CA GLU A 182 -7.69 9.22 12.81
C GLU A 182 -7.78 7.77 13.31
N SER A 183 -6.69 7.01 13.25
CA SER A 183 -6.58 5.67 13.81
C SER A 183 -6.83 5.66 15.32
N GLN A 184 -6.17 6.56 16.06
CA GLN A 184 -6.36 6.71 17.51
C GLN A 184 -7.81 7.04 17.87
N ARG A 185 -8.47 7.93 17.12
CA ARG A 185 -9.89 8.25 17.29
C ARG A 185 -10.76 7.01 17.13
N ARG A 186 -10.55 6.23 16.06
CA ARG A 186 -11.30 5.00 15.77
C ARG A 186 -11.11 3.93 16.85
N GLN A 187 -9.87 3.73 17.32
CA GLN A 187 -9.60 2.80 18.43
C GLN A 187 -10.32 3.23 19.72
N SER A 188 -10.34 4.51 20.04
CA SER A 188 -11.01 5.03 21.24
C SER A 188 -12.53 4.85 21.24
N LYS A 189 -13.16 4.82 20.05
CA LYS A 189 -14.59 4.51 19.89
C LYS A 189 -14.84 3.03 20.12
N SER A 190 -14.05 2.16 19.50
CA SER A 190 -14.20 0.71 19.63
C SER A 190 -14.07 0.21 21.07
N VAL A 191 -13.29 0.88 21.94
CA VAL A 191 -13.16 0.51 23.36
C VAL A 191 -14.38 0.92 24.19
N LYS A 192 -15.15 1.93 23.76
CA LYS A 192 -16.33 2.43 24.50
C LYS A 192 -17.62 1.67 24.19
N ASP A 193 -17.63 0.90 23.09
CA ASP A 193 -18.78 0.11 22.66
C ASP A 193 -18.78 -1.32 23.26
N PHE A 194 -17.88 -1.61 24.22
CA PHE A 194 -17.84 -2.80 25.09
C PHE A 194 -18.07 -2.44 26.55
#